data_AF-A0A9E1U9X1-F1
#
_entry.id   AF-A0A9E1U9X1-F1
#
_cell.length_a   1.000
_cell.length_b   1.000
_cell.length_c   1.000
_cell.angle_alpha   90.00
_cell.angle_beta   90.00
_cell.angle_gamma   90.00
#
_symmetry.space_group_name_H-M   'P 1'
#
loop_
_entity.id
_entity.type
_entity.pdbx_description
1 polymer ?
#
loop_
_entity_poly.entity_id
_entity_poly.type
_entity_poly.pdbx_seq_one_letter_code
_entity_poly.pdbx_strand_id
1 'polypeptide(L)'
;MKTALFIGRFQPFHEGHLDAIKQISEDEIIIGIGSSQYSDTSENPHSFKERKSMIEKSLQNSNTNYKIIAIPDIHDENNWIDHVKNIAGNFDVVYTGNDWVEELFEEKNIQVKKLKININISGTKIRNMKKLVDKINNLKKEKQAVILVHNYQRPEIYQIADFIGDSLELAKRAVETDAKIILFCGVDFMAETAKILNPDKTVLLPTYEARCPMAGMVDTEELKQMQAKYPEAKTVCYVNTTAETKAHCDVCCTSANAVEIVKNLDAKQIIFLPDKNLANYVQSKLPEKQIIPWDGFCYVHSKILIEKLKKGKELHPDAKVVVHPECPMEIIEQADHVTSTSGMITYAKESDAQEFIIATEMGMIERLQIEVPNKKFYSVGSVCIQMKKNTLENVLESLEQEKHVIEVGEDIKIKAKKALDKMIKN
;
A
#
# COMPACT_ATOMS: atom_id res chain seq x y z
N MET A 1 13.40 7.23 -41.59
CA MET A 1 13.27 7.06 -40.13
C MET A 1 12.44 8.24 -39.67
N LYS A 2 11.25 7.99 -39.12
CA LYS A 2 10.43 9.06 -38.55
C LYS A 2 10.92 9.39 -37.15
N THR A 3 11.06 10.67 -36.85
CA THR A 3 11.64 11.14 -35.59
C THR A 3 10.61 11.96 -34.82
N ALA A 4 10.35 11.57 -33.57
CA ALA A 4 9.49 12.31 -32.65
C ALA A 4 10.33 13.21 -31.73
N LEU A 5 9.80 14.38 -31.39
CA LEU A 5 10.36 15.27 -30.38
C LEU A 5 9.48 15.25 -29.13
N PHE A 6 10.03 14.81 -28.00
CA PHE A 6 9.36 14.80 -26.70
C PHE A 6 10.06 15.79 -25.76
N ILE A 7 9.40 16.90 -25.43
CA ILE A 7 9.98 18.00 -24.65
C ILE A 7 9.37 18.05 -23.24
N GLY A 8 10.23 18.24 -22.24
CA GLY A 8 9.80 18.49 -20.87
C GLY A 8 10.93 19.03 -20.00
N ARG A 9 10.56 19.60 -18.84
CA ARG A 9 11.55 20.01 -17.81
C ARG A 9 12.14 18.81 -17.08
N PHE A 10 11.36 17.73 -16.91
CA PHE A 10 11.74 16.49 -16.23
C PHE A 10 12.33 16.69 -14.82
N GLN A 11 11.61 17.40 -13.96
CA GLN A 11 12.04 17.76 -12.60
C GLN A 11 11.23 17.01 -11.50
N PRO A 12 11.38 15.71 -11.26
CA PRO A 12 12.26 14.76 -11.94
C PRO A 12 11.57 14.06 -13.13
N PHE A 13 12.33 13.22 -13.86
CA PHE A 13 11.75 12.20 -14.74
C PHE A 13 11.02 11.14 -13.87
N HIS A 14 9.90 10.59 -14.35
CA HIS A 14 9.02 9.74 -13.55
C HIS A 14 8.15 8.84 -14.44
N GLU A 15 7.42 7.89 -13.84
CA GLU A 15 6.61 6.90 -14.56
C GLU A 15 5.61 7.49 -15.57
N GLY A 16 4.96 8.62 -15.24
CA GLY A 16 4.12 9.32 -16.23
C GLY A 16 4.85 9.74 -17.51
N HIS A 17 6.14 10.09 -17.44
CA HIS A 17 6.95 10.37 -18.62
C HIS A 17 7.36 9.08 -19.35
N LEU A 18 7.62 7.99 -18.62
CA LEU A 18 7.92 6.69 -19.22
C LEU A 18 6.71 6.12 -19.97
N ASP A 19 5.52 6.26 -19.40
CA ASP A 19 4.24 5.91 -20.04
C ASP A 19 4.01 6.77 -21.30
N ALA A 20 4.30 8.07 -21.24
CA ALA A 20 4.25 8.94 -22.41
C ALA A 20 5.19 8.46 -23.52
N ILE A 21 6.43 8.08 -23.19
CA ILE A 21 7.38 7.56 -24.18
C ILE A 21 6.87 6.26 -24.83
N LYS A 22 6.20 5.38 -24.08
CA LYS A 22 5.61 4.15 -24.61
C LYS A 22 4.47 4.39 -25.61
N GLN A 23 3.87 5.58 -25.63
CA GLN A 23 2.83 5.97 -26.58
C GLN A 23 3.40 6.49 -27.91
N ILE A 24 4.70 6.75 -27.99
CA ILE A 24 5.37 7.27 -29.19
C ILE A 24 5.61 6.11 -30.16
N SER A 25 5.11 6.27 -31.40
CA SER A 25 5.14 5.25 -32.45
C SER A 25 6.30 5.39 -33.44
N GLU A 26 7.03 6.49 -33.35
CA GLU A 26 8.10 6.88 -34.26
C GLU A 26 9.40 6.09 -34.01
N ASP A 27 10.24 5.98 -35.03
CA ASP A 27 11.42 5.11 -35.05
C ASP A 27 12.55 5.62 -34.14
N GLU A 28 12.62 6.94 -33.92
CA GLU A 28 13.59 7.60 -33.05
C GLU A 28 12.90 8.69 -32.22
N ILE A 29 13.32 8.83 -30.95
CA ILE A 29 12.80 9.83 -30.03
C ILE A 29 13.90 10.81 -29.63
N ILE A 30 13.70 12.10 -29.93
CA ILE A 30 14.48 13.20 -29.39
C ILE A 30 13.86 13.62 -28.07
N ILE A 31 14.54 13.36 -26.96
CA ILE A 31 14.11 13.79 -25.63
C ILE A 31 14.76 15.14 -25.32
N GLY A 32 13.98 16.21 -25.43
CA GLY A 32 14.41 17.58 -25.18
C GLY A 32 14.25 17.98 -23.73
N ILE A 33 15.35 18.13 -23.00
CA ILE A 33 15.34 18.64 -21.61
C ILE A 33 15.28 20.17 -21.66
N GLY A 34 14.10 20.73 -21.41
CA GLY A 34 13.86 22.18 -21.32
C GLY A 34 14.44 22.80 -20.05
N SER A 35 14.60 24.13 -20.02
CA SER A 35 15.23 24.84 -18.90
C SER A 35 16.58 24.23 -18.51
N SER A 36 17.35 23.76 -19.50
CA SER A 36 18.55 22.93 -19.25
C SER A 36 19.69 23.68 -18.55
N GLN A 37 19.71 25.01 -18.66
CA GLN A 37 20.72 25.86 -18.03
C GLN A 37 20.50 26.08 -16.53
N TYR A 38 19.30 25.79 -16.02
CA TYR A 38 18.96 26.01 -14.62
C TYR A 38 19.16 24.73 -13.78
N SER A 39 19.72 24.89 -12.59
CA SER A 39 19.87 23.87 -11.55
C SER A 39 19.77 24.52 -10.17
N ASP A 40 19.61 23.71 -9.12
CA ASP A 40 19.71 24.17 -7.71
C ASP A 40 18.70 25.28 -7.32
N THR A 41 17.56 25.33 -7.98
CA THR A 41 16.45 26.25 -7.68
C THR A 41 15.18 25.49 -7.27
N SER A 42 14.17 26.18 -6.74
CA SER A 42 12.87 25.57 -6.37
C SER A 42 12.14 24.94 -7.56
N GLU A 43 12.23 25.60 -8.72
CA GLU A 43 11.60 25.17 -9.98
C GLU A 43 12.46 24.18 -10.77
N ASN A 44 13.78 24.35 -10.71
CA ASN A 44 14.75 23.47 -11.37
C ASN A 44 15.79 22.96 -10.37
N PRO A 45 15.43 21.98 -9.51
CA PRO A 45 16.35 21.46 -8.51
C PRO A 45 17.37 20.47 -9.08
N HIS A 46 17.10 19.84 -10.23
CA HIS A 46 18.04 18.94 -10.88
C HIS A 46 18.71 19.61 -12.09
N SER A 47 20.02 19.47 -12.19
CA SER A 47 20.82 19.85 -13.34
C SER A 47 20.46 19.05 -14.59
N PHE A 48 20.90 19.51 -15.76
CA PHE A 48 20.78 18.76 -17.01
C PHE A 48 21.39 17.35 -16.89
N LYS A 49 22.57 17.22 -16.26
CA LYS A 49 23.27 15.93 -16.12
C LYS A 49 22.48 14.94 -15.27
N GLU A 50 21.92 15.39 -14.15
CA GLU A 50 21.10 14.54 -13.29
C GLU A 50 19.82 14.09 -13.99
N ARG A 51 19.12 15.02 -14.66
CA ARG A 51 17.91 14.70 -15.43
C ARG A 51 18.19 13.73 -16.56
N LYS A 52 19.28 13.95 -17.30
CA LYS A 52 19.76 13.02 -18.34
C LYS A 52 20.02 11.62 -17.76
N SER A 53 20.73 11.54 -16.63
CA SER A 53 21.00 10.26 -15.96
C SER A 53 19.72 9.55 -15.50
N MET A 54 18.70 10.29 -15.02
CA MET A 54 17.40 9.72 -14.66
C MET A 54 16.69 9.10 -15.86
N ILE A 55 16.69 9.79 -17.01
CA ILE A 55 16.08 9.32 -18.26
C ILE A 55 16.81 8.07 -18.76
N GLU A 56 18.14 8.11 -18.84
CA GLU A 56 18.97 7.00 -19.31
C GLU A 56 18.75 5.74 -18.47
N LYS A 57 18.74 5.86 -17.14
CA LYS A 57 18.46 4.73 -16.23
C LYS A 57 17.06 4.17 -16.43
N SER A 58 16.07 5.03 -16.63
CA SER A 58 14.67 4.62 -16.82
C SER A 58 14.45 3.90 -18.15
N LEU A 59 15.25 4.23 -19.17
CA LEU A 59 15.19 3.64 -20.51
C LEU A 59 16.22 2.54 -20.77
N GLN A 60 17.07 2.21 -19.79
CA GLN A 60 18.20 1.29 -19.95
C GLN A 60 17.79 -0.10 -20.44
N ASN A 61 16.59 -0.58 -20.07
CA ASN A 61 16.04 -1.87 -20.48
C ASN A 61 14.96 -1.74 -21.57
N SER A 62 14.82 -0.56 -22.20
CA SER A 62 13.88 -0.34 -23.28
C SER A 62 14.56 -0.58 -24.63
N ASN A 63 13.81 -1.12 -25.59
CA ASN A 63 14.23 -1.19 -27.00
C ASN A 63 14.02 0.16 -27.72
N THR A 64 13.81 1.24 -26.98
CA THR A 64 13.53 2.56 -27.52
C THR A 64 14.82 3.17 -28.08
N ASN A 65 14.81 3.57 -29.34
CA ASN A 65 15.90 4.35 -29.93
C ASN A 65 15.70 5.84 -29.58
N TYR A 66 16.62 6.44 -28.83
CA TYR A 66 16.49 7.82 -28.38
C TYR A 66 17.81 8.59 -28.34
N LYS A 67 17.71 9.91 -28.45
CA LYS A 67 18.79 10.87 -28.13
C LYS A 67 18.30 11.93 -27.16
N ILE A 68 19.14 12.35 -26.22
CA ILE A 68 18.82 13.37 -25.22
C ILE A 68 19.55 14.65 -25.56
N ILE A 69 18.82 15.76 -25.66
CA ILE A 69 19.37 17.10 -25.96
C ILE A 69 19.03 18.11 -24.86
N ALA A 70 19.90 19.10 -24.69
CA ALA A 70 19.69 20.23 -23.80
C ALA A 70 19.00 21.37 -24.57
N ILE A 71 17.87 21.86 -24.07
CA ILE A 71 17.15 23.00 -24.65
C ILE A 71 17.15 24.14 -23.60
N PRO A 72 18.05 25.12 -23.73
CA PRO A 72 18.08 26.25 -22.83
C PRO A 72 16.94 27.24 -23.12
N ASP A 73 16.41 27.87 -22.08
CA ASP A 73 15.41 28.93 -22.26
C ASP A 73 16.05 30.20 -22.82
N ILE A 74 15.43 30.81 -23.84
CA ILE A 74 15.91 32.05 -24.49
C ILE A 74 15.08 33.29 -24.15
N HIS A 75 13.97 33.14 -23.42
CA HIS A 75 13.03 34.22 -23.04
C HIS A 75 12.53 35.07 -24.23
N ASP A 76 12.41 34.43 -25.39
CA ASP A 76 11.89 35.03 -26.63
C ASP A 76 10.95 34.02 -27.29
N GLU A 77 9.64 34.22 -27.09
CA GLU A 77 8.59 33.31 -27.54
C GLU A 77 8.54 33.19 -29.07
N ASN A 78 8.77 34.31 -29.78
CA ASN A 78 8.67 34.36 -31.24
C ASN A 78 9.73 33.48 -31.93
N ASN A 79 10.89 33.34 -31.29
CA ASN A 79 12.04 32.60 -31.81
C ASN A 79 12.28 31.27 -31.10
N TRP A 80 11.46 30.89 -30.11
CA TRP A 80 11.68 29.69 -29.31
C TRP A 80 11.61 28.40 -30.14
N ILE A 81 10.65 28.29 -31.06
CA ILE A 81 10.53 27.11 -31.94
C ILE A 81 11.74 26.98 -32.87
N ASP A 82 12.23 28.10 -33.41
CA ASP A 82 13.40 28.10 -34.29
C ASP A 82 14.67 27.75 -33.50
N HIS A 83 14.77 28.20 -32.25
CA HIS A 83 15.80 27.77 -31.30
C HIS A 83 15.76 26.25 -31.05
N VAL A 84 14.59 25.68 -30.78
CA VAL A 84 14.42 24.24 -30.59
C VAL A 84 14.83 23.48 -31.86
N LYS A 85 14.39 23.91 -33.04
CA LYS A 85 14.76 23.28 -34.33
C LYS A 85 16.27 23.31 -34.57
N ASN A 86 16.92 24.43 -34.28
CA ASN A 86 18.37 24.58 -34.44
C ASN A 86 19.16 23.58 -33.58
N ILE A 87 18.62 23.20 -32.41
CA ILE A 87 19.26 22.24 -31.50
C ILE A 87 18.86 20.80 -31.83
N ALA A 88 17.56 20.54 -31.99
CA ALA A 88 17.03 19.19 -32.19
C ALA A 88 17.34 18.63 -33.58
N GLY A 89 17.51 19.50 -34.57
CA GLY A 89 17.56 19.17 -35.98
C GLY A 89 16.16 18.87 -36.53
N ASN A 90 16.08 17.97 -37.51
CA ASN A 90 14.82 17.58 -38.11
C ASN A 90 14.06 16.58 -37.22
N PHE A 91 12.77 16.83 -37.05
CA PHE A 91 11.79 15.92 -36.44
C PHE A 91 10.45 16.08 -37.16
N ASP A 92 9.67 15.01 -37.22
CA ASP A 92 8.42 14.94 -37.99
C ASP A 92 7.20 15.32 -37.15
N VAL A 93 7.27 15.07 -35.84
CA VAL A 93 6.13 15.24 -34.92
C VAL A 93 6.60 15.60 -33.52
N VAL A 94 5.81 16.40 -32.81
CA VAL A 94 6.04 16.76 -31.41
C VAL A 94 5.03 16.08 -30.52
N TYR A 95 5.51 15.50 -29.42
CA TYR A 95 4.68 15.02 -28.32
C TYR A 95 4.85 15.95 -27.13
N THR A 96 3.73 16.49 -26.64
CA THR A 96 3.69 17.36 -25.47
C THR A 96 2.39 17.13 -24.71
N GLY A 97 2.46 17.32 -23.38
CA GLY A 97 1.29 17.41 -22.50
C GLY A 97 1.03 18.84 -22.02
N ASN A 98 1.69 19.83 -22.62
CA ASN A 98 1.56 21.25 -22.30
C ASN A 98 0.87 21.97 -23.45
N ASP A 99 -0.33 22.51 -23.18
CA ASP A 99 -1.18 23.17 -24.19
C ASP A 99 -0.48 24.39 -24.83
N TRP A 100 0.32 25.15 -24.07
CA TRP A 100 1.08 26.28 -24.63
C TRP A 100 2.16 25.82 -25.63
N VAL A 101 2.83 24.69 -25.35
CA VAL A 101 3.82 24.15 -26.28
C VAL A 101 3.13 23.65 -27.54
N GLU A 102 1.95 23.03 -27.40
CA GLU A 102 1.14 22.61 -28.56
C GLU A 102 0.79 23.80 -29.46
N GLU A 103 0.21 24.87 -28.90
CA GLU A 103 -0.14 26.08 -29.64
C GLU A 103 1.05 26.64 -30.43
N LEU A 104 2.23 26.76 -29.79
CA LEU A 104 3.42 27.28 -30.45
C LEU A 104 3.91 26.43 -31.64
N PHE A 105 3.82 25.10 -31.53
CA PHE A 105 4.24 24.21 -32.62
C PHE A 105 3.19 24.17 -33.74
N GLU A 106 1.91 24.21 -33.41
CA GLU A 106 0.81 24.25 -34.38
C GLU A 106 0.82 25.56 -35.21
N GLU A 107 1.10 26.71 -34.59
CA GLU A 107 1.25 28.00 -35.30
C GLU A 107 2.35 27.96 -36.38
N LYS A 108 3.36 27.12 -36.21
CA LYS A 108 4.46 26.91 -37.17
C LYS A 108 4.18 25.75 -38.15
N ASN A 109 2.95 25.26 -38.22
CA ASN A 109 2.50 24.13 -39.03
C ASN A 109 3.28 22.82 -38.78
N ILE A 110 3.71 22.60 -37.53
CA ILE A 110 4.39 21.36 -37.13
C ILE A 110 3.36 20.43 -36.51
N GLN A 111 3.41 19.14 -36.88
CA GLN A 111 2.47 18.17 -36.35
C GLN A 111 2.69 17.97 -34.85
N VAL A 112 1.62 18.12 -34.05
CA VAL A 112 1.61 17.83 -32.62
C VAL A 112 0.70 16.63 -32.34
N LYS A 113 1.11 15.76 -31.43
CA LYS A 113 0.29 14.66 -30.90
C LYS A 113 0.17 14.78 -29.39
N LYS A 114 -1.06 14.85 -28.88
CA LYS A 114 -1.34 14.81 -27.44
C LYS A 114 -1.05 13.43 -26.86
N LEU A 115 -0.40 13.44 -25.71
CA LEU A 115 -0.19 12.24 -24.89
C LEU A 115 -1.43 11.98 -24.03
N LYS A 116 -1.86 10.73 -23.94
CA LYS A 116 -2.88 10.33 -22.97
C LYS A 116 -2.23 10.30 -21.59
N ILE A 117 -2.76 11.07 -20.64
CA ILE A 117 -2.28 11.06 -19.26
C ILE A 117 -2.88 9.82 -18.57
N ASN A 118 -2.16 8.70 -18.59
CA ASN A 118 -2.57 7.48 -17.87
C ASN A 118 -2.14 7.50 -16.40
N ILE A 119 -1.10 8.27 -16.07
CA ILE A 119 -0.57 8.41 -14.71
C ILE A 119 -0.59 9.88 -14.31
N ASN A 120 -1.55 10.25 -13.46
CA ASN A 120 -1.72 11.64 -13.00
C ASN A 120 -0.76 11.96 -11.82
N ILE A 121 0.52 12.13 -12.13
CA ILE A 121 1.55 12.59 -11.18
C ILE A 121 2.40 13.69 -11.81
N SER A 122 2.72 14.72 -11.03
CA SER A 122 3.58 15.82 -11.48
C SER A 122 4.93 15.78 -10.79
N GLY A 123 5.96 16.31 -11.45
CA GLY A 123 7.28 16.49 -10.86
C GLY A 123 7.22 17.25 -9.54
N THR A 124 6.43 18.34 -9.46
CA THR A 124 6.23 19.12 -8.22
C THR A 124 5.68 18.27 -7.07
N LYS A 125 4.70 17.40 -7.35
CA LYS A 125 4.15 16.49 -6.34
C LYS A 125 5.22 15.51 -5.83
N ILE A 126 6.03 14.95 -6.73
CA ILE A 126 7.15 14.05 -6.36
C ILE A 126 8.18 14.77 -5.51
N ARG A 127 8.54 16.01 -5.86
CA ARG A 127 9.48 16.82 -5.07
C ARG A 127 8.96 17.12 -3.67
N ASN A 128 7.68 17.49 -3.55
CA ASN A 128 7.06 17.74 -2.25
C ASN A 128 6.99 16.46 -1.40
N MET A 129 6.61 15.34 -2.02
CA MET A 129 6.62 14.03 -1.36
C MET A 129 8.01 13.68 -0.83
N LYS A 130 9.06 13.85 -1.64
CA LYS A 130 10.45 13.61 -1.21
C LYS A 130 10.85 14.48 -0.02
N LYS A 131 10.50 15.78 -0.03
CA LYS A 131 10.74 16.68 1.11
C LYS A 131 10.04 16.20 2.39
N LEU A 132 8.81 15.70 2.29
CA LEU A 132 8.09 15.13 3.44
C LEU A 132 8.78 13.87 3.97
N VAL A 133 9.16 12.94 3.08
CA VAL A 133 9.89 11.72 3.42
C VAL A 133 11.20 12.06 4.14
N ASP A 134 11.98 13.01 3.62
CA ASP A 134 13.25 13.43 4.22
C ASP A 134 13.04 14.03 5.62
N LYS A 135 12.03 14.89 5.80
CA LYS A 135 11.68 15.46 7.11
C LYS A 135 11.26 14.38 8.11
N ILE A 136 10.39 13.46 7.70
CA ILE A 136 9.94 12.35 8.54
C ILE A 136 11.12 11.48 8.98
N ASN A 137 12.03 11.15 8.06
CA ASN A 137 13.21 10.36 8.37
C ASN A 137 14.18 11.06 9.34
N ASN A 138 14.29 12.39 9.27
CA ASN A 138 15.08 13.16 10.22
C ASN A 138 14.43 13.16 11.62
N LEU A 139 13.12 13.44 11.70
CA LEU A 139 12.37 13.42 12.97
C LEU A 139 12.38 12.03 13.62
N LYS A 140 12.26 10.98 12.80
CA LYS A 140 12.34 9.59 13.26
C LYS A 140 13.64 9.33 14.03
N LYS A 141 14.77 9.79 13.49
CA LYS A 141 16.09 9.67 14.14
C LYS A 141 16.19 10.52 15.40
N GLU A 142 15.77 11.78 15.31
CA GLU A 142 15.80 12.74 16.44
C GLU A 142 15.01 12.22 17.64
N LYS A 143 13.80 11.69 17.39
CA LYS A 143 12.87 11.23 18.40
C LYS A 143 13.06 9.77 18.82
N GLN A 144 14.05 9.07 18.25
CA GLN A 144 14.27 7.64 18.46
C GLN A 144 12.97 6.84 18.24
N ALA A 145 12.29 7.12 17.13
CA ALA A 145 11.02 6.50 16.76
C ALA A 145 11.22 5.35 15.75
N VAL A 146 10.28 4.42 15.72
CA VAL A 146 10.07 3.53 14.57
C VAL A 146 8.69 3.77 13.95
N ILE A 147 8.59 3.53 12.65
CA ILE A 147 7.37 3.61 11.86
C ILE A 147 7.01 2.20 11.40
N LEU A 148 5.92 1.67 11.95
CA LEU A 148 5.35 0.37 11.61
C LEU A 148 4.22 0.55 10.60
N VAL A 149 4.27 -0.16 9.47
CA VAL A 149 3.38 0.09 8.33
C VAL A 149 2.65 -1.17 7.90
N HIS A 150 1.33 -1.13 7.83
CA HIS A 150 0.55 -2.26 7.34
C HIS A 150 0.63 -2.41 5.80
N ASN A 151 0.54 -3.65 5.29
CA ASN A 151 0.52 -3.98 3.85
C ASN A 151 -0.60 -3.31 3.01
N TYR A 152 -1.58 -2.66 3.66
CA TYR A 152 -2.67 -1.93 2.99
C TYR A 152 -2.44 -0.42 2.96
N GLN A 153 -1.26 0.06 3.35
CA GLN A 153 -0.96 1.47 3.30
C GLN A 153 -0.70 1.94 1.87
N ARG A 154 -0.62 3.26 1.71
CA ARG A 154 -0.32 3.85 0.41
C ARG A 154 1.17 3.60 0.06
N PRO A 155 1.54 3.44 -1.21
CA PRO A 155 2.95 3.23 -1.59
C PRO A 155 3.91 4.28 -1.05
N GLU A 156 3.48 5.55 -0.97
CA GLU A 156 4.29 6.63 -0.41
C GLU A 156 4.59 6.46 1.10
N ILE A 157 3.73 5.78 1.86
CA ILE A 157 3.94 5.48 3.28
C ILE A 157 4.99 4.37 3.46
N TYR A 158 5.17 3.48 2.48
CA TYR A 158 6.23 2.48 2.53
C TYR A 158 7.64 3.11 2.53
N GLN A 159 7.80 4.31 1.97
CA GLN A 159 9.10 4.99 1.86
C GLN A 159 9.65 5.48 3.20
N ILE A 160 8.80 5.61 4.23
CA ILE A 160 9.18 6.04 5.57
C ILE A 160 9.18 4.89 6.59
N ALA A 161 8.73 3.70 6.18
CA ALA A 161 8.61 2.53 7.03
C ALA A 161 9.98 2.05 7.52
N ASP A 162 10.05 1.67 8.79
CA ASP A 162 11.15 0.80 9.27
C ASP A 162 10.77 -0.66 9.07
N PHE A 163 9.48 -0.98 9.25
CA PHE A 163 8.94 -2.31 9.06
C PHE A 163 7.58 -2.26 8.36
N ILE A 164 7.40 -3.14 7.37
CA ILE A 164 6.15 -3.33 6.65
C ILE A 164 5.72 -4.78 6.84
N GLY A 165 4.46 -5.02 7.18
CA GLY A 165 3.97 -6.38 7.38
C GLY A 165 2.47 -6.49 7.63
N ASP A 166 2.03 -7.72 7.90
CA ASP A 166 0.68 -8.01 8.39
C ASP A 166 0.55 -7.78 9.89
N SER A 167 -0.64 -8.00 10.45
CA SER A 167 -0.89 -7.72 11.86
C SER A 167 -0.04 -8.55 12.83
N LEU A 168 0.33 -9.78 12.47
CA LEU A 168 1.14 -10.65 13.34
C LEU A 168 2.61 -10.20 13.32
N GLU A 169 3.15 -9.94 12.14
CA GLU A 169 4.51 -9.45 11.96
C GLU A 169 4.71 -8.11 12.68
N LEU A 170 3.78 -7.17 12.50
CA LEU A 170 3.88 -5.86 13.16
C LEU A 170 3.74 -5.94 14.68
N ALA A 171 2.93 -6.86 15.21
CA ALA A 171 2.86 -7.08 16.66
C ALA A 171 4.19 -7.60 17.22
N LYS A 172 4.86 -8.53 16.52
CA LYS A 172 6.20 -9.03 16.88
C LYS A 172 7.24 -7.92 16.82
N ARG A 173 7.29 -7.14 15.73
CA ARG A 173 8.22 -6.01 15.58
C ARG A 173 8.01 -4.90 16.59
N ALA A 174 6.77 -4.67 17.03
CA ALA A 174 6.49 -3.71 18.09
C ALA A 174 7.12 -4.13 19.42
N VAL A 175 7.20 -5.43 19.72
CA VAL A 175 7.84 -5.95 20.94
C VAL A 175 9.37 -5.92 20.83
N GLU A 176 9.91 -6.24 19.65
CA GLU A 176 11.36 -6.36 19.42
C GLU A 176 12.12 -5.02 19.36
N THR A 177 11.43 -3.90 19.12
CA THR A 177 12.09 -2.59 18.95
C THR A 177 12.51 -1.95 20.28
N ASP A 178 13.68 -1.30 20.30
CA ASP A 178 14.18 -0.49 21.42
C ASP A 178 13.78 1.00 21.32
N ALA A 179 13.02 1.38 20.29
CA ALA A 179 12.57 2.75 20.12
C ALA A 179 11.64 3.23 21.24
N LYS A 180 11.72 4.52 21.56
CA LYS A 180 10.87 5.17 22.56
C LYS A 180 9.46 5.45 22.02
N ILE A 181 9.37 5.75 20.73
CA ILE A 181 8.13 6.06 20.03
C ILE A 181 7.89 5.02 18.95
N ILE A 182 6.67 4.48 18.90
CA ILE A 182 6.16 3.67 17.80
C ILE A 182 5.06 4.47 17.11
N LEU A 183 5.32 4.94 15.89
CA LEU A 183 4.26 5.49 15.05
C LEU A 183 3.69 4.36 14.18
N PHE A 184 2.40 4.11 14.33
CA PHE A 184 1.73 2.98 13.69
C PHE A 184 0.88 3.45 12.50
N CYS A 185 1.38 3.27 11.28
CA CYS A 185 0.62 3.48 10.04
C CYS A 185 -0.29 2.27 9.77
N GLY A 186 -1.42 2.24 10.47
CA GLY A 186 -2.42 1.18 10.40
C GLY A 186 -3.81 1.73 10.75
N VAL A 187 -4.53 0.99 11.58
CA VAL A 187 -5.79 1.40 12.18
C VAL A 187 -5.71 1.27 13.71
N ASP A 188 -6.64 1.92 14.40
CA ASP A 188 -6.78 1.98 15.86
C ASP A 188 -6.42 0.70 16.62
N PHE A 189 -7.08 -0.42 16.36
CA PHE A 189 -6.84 -1.65 17.14
C PHE A 189 -5.40 -2.18 17.02
N MET A 190 -4.71 -1.89 15.91
CA MET A 190 -3.32 -2.31 15.71
C MET A 190 -2.39 -1.46 16.57
N ALA A 191 -2.66 -0.16 16.63
CA ALA A 191 -1.92 0.76 17.48
C ALA A 191 -2.22 0.50 18.97
N GLU A 192 -3.47 0.16 19.33
CA GLU A 192 -3.82 -0.33 20.68
C GLU A 192 -3.06 -1.62 21.03
N THR A 193 -2.98 -2.57 20.09
CA THR A 193 -2.20 -3.81 20.27
C THR A 193 -0.73 -3.51 20.55
N ALA A 194 -0.12 -2.60 19.78
CA ALA A 194 1.25 -2.16 20.02
C ALA A 194 1.40 -1.52 21.41
N LYS A 195 0.43 -0.70 21.86
CA LYS A 195 0.46 -0.06 23.20
C LYS A 195 0.27 -1.08 24.34
N ILE A 196 -0.57 -2.09 24.16
CA ILE A 196 -0.79 -3.14 25.16
C ILE A 196 0.47 -3.99 25.33
N LEU A 197 1.15 -4.30 24.22
CA LEU A 197 2.39 -5.08 24.22
C LEU A 197 3.60 -4.27 24.72
N ASN A 198 3.54 -2.93 24.60
CA ASN A 198 4.60 -2.01 24.98
C ASN A 198 4.07 -0.90 25.89
N PRO A 199 3.74 -1.21 27.16
CA PRO A 199 3.09 -0.26 28.07
C PRO A 199 3.89 1.02 28.28
N ASP A 200 5.23 0.92 28.31
CA ASP A 200 6.14 2.03 28.61
C ASP A 200 6.51 2.87 27.38
N LYS A 201 6.20 2.41 26.17
CA LYS A 201 6.51 3.15 24.93
C LYS A 201 5.36 4.09 24.57
N THR A 202 5.70 5.22 23.95
CA THR A 202 4.71 6.10 23.34
C THR A 202 4.28 5.49 22.02
N VAL A 203 2.99 5.23 21.84
CA VAL A 203 2.44 4.72 20.57
C VAL A 203 1.58 5.80 19.95
N LEU A 204 1.88 6.17 18.71
CA LEU A 204 1.19 7.20 17.95
C LEU A 204 0.40 6.57 16.81
N LEU A 205 -0.80 7.10 16.56
CA LEU A 205 -1.57 6.87 15.35
C LEU A 205 -1.63 8.18 14.55
N PRO A 206 -1.32 8.18 13.23
CA PRO A 206 -1.31 9.42 12.45
C PRO A 206 -2.63 10.19 12.47
N THR A 207 -3.75 9.47 12.60
CA THR A 207 -5.07 10.06 12.79
C THR A 207 -6.01 9.12 13.54
N TYR A 208 -6.72 9.62 14.54
CA TYR A 208 -7.76 8.86 15.27
C TYR A 208 -8.93 8.41 14.40
N GLU A 209 -9.03 8.98 13.20
CA GLU A 209 -10.03 8.61 12.23
C GLU A 209 -9.78 7.26 11.56
N ALA A 210 -8.55 6.75 11.57
CA ALA A 210 -8.18 5.47 10.98
C ALA A 210 -8.67 4.32 11.86
N ARG A 211 -9.96 3.98 11.75
CA ARG A 211 -10.62 2.97 12.60
C ARG A 211 -11.13 1.80 11.81
N CYS A 212 -10.97 0.58 12.33
CA CYS A 212 -11.57 -0.60 11.69
C CYS A 212 -13.04 -0.75 12.10
N PRO A 213 -14.03 -0.63 11.18
CA PRO A 213 -15.44 -0.74 11.54
C PRO A 213 -15.77 -2.13 12.10
N MET A 214 -15.14 -3.18 11.56
CA MET A 214 -15.32 -4.55 12.02
C MET A 214 -14.85 -4.75 13.46
N ALA A 215 -13.79 -4.06 13.89
CA ALA A 215 -13.31 -4.14 15.27
C ALA A 215 -14.32 -3.59 16.28
N GLY A 216 -15.14 -2.62 15.85
CA GLY A 216 -16.23 -2.05 16.65
C GLY A 216 -17.58 -2.79 16.53
N MET A 217 -17.64 -3.94 15.84
CA MET A 217 -18.87 -4.73 15.73
C MET A 217 -19.14 -5.63 16.94
N VAL A 218 -18.24 -5.68 17.92
CA VAL A 218 -18.42 -6.48 19.13
C VAL A 218 -18.85 -5.58 20.27
N ASP A 219 -20.05 -5.81 20.78
CA ASP A 219 -20.47 -5.26 22.07
C ASP A 219 -20.01 -6.20 23.20
N THR A 220 -19.34 -5.64 24.20
CA THR A 220 -18.74 -6.41 25.29
C THR A 220 -19.78 -7.04 26.22
N GLU A 221 -20.97 -6.44 26.38
CA GLU A 221 -22.04 -7.01 27.18
C GLU A 221 -22.73 -8.17 26.46
N GLU A 222 -22.97 -8.04 25.16
CA GLU A 222 -23.46 -9.14 24.33
C GLU A 222 -22.45 -10.30 24.27
N LEU A 223 -21.14 -10.01 24.24
CA LEU A 223 -20.11 -11.04 24.35
C LEU A 223 -20.20 -11.81 25.66
N LYS A 224 -20.37 -11.13 26.80
CA LYS A 224 -20.53 -11.79 28.10
C LYS A 224 -21.78 -12.68 28.14
N GLN A 225 -22.88 -12.24 27.54
CA GLN A 225 -24.09 -13.05 27.41
C GLN A 225 -23.86 -14.29 26.54
N MET A 226 -23.12 -14.15 25.44
CA MET A 226 -22.74 -15.27 24.59
C MET A 226 -21.84 -16.27 25.34
N GLN A 227 -20.87 -15.79 26.11
CA GLN A 227 -20.02 -16.62 26.97
C GLN A 227 -20.83 -17.35 28.04
N ALA A 228 -21.82 -16.70 28.65
CA ALA A 228 -22.72 -17.34 29.61
C ALA A 228 -23.61 -18.43 28.97
N LYS A 229 -23.98 -18.27 27.69
CA LYS A 229 -24.72 -19.28 26.92
C LYS A 229 -23.86 -20.50 26.56
N TYR A 230 -22.56 -20.32 26.40
CA TYR A 230 -21.60 -21.38 26.07
C TYR A 230 -20.47 -21.46 27.11
N PRO A 231 -20.75 -21.91 28.34
CA PRO A 231 -19.79 -21.80 29.46
C PRO A 231 -18.54 -22.69 29.31
N GLU A 232 -18.60 -23.72 28.46
CA GLU A 232 -17.46 -24.59 28.15
C GLU A 232 -16.64 -24.09 26.94
N ALA A 233 -17.12 -23.06 26.23
CA ALA A 233 -16.44 -22.56 25.06
C ALA A 233 -15.25 -21.67 25.43
N LYS A 234 -14.17 -21.79 24.64
CA LYS A 234 -13.07 -20.82 24.69
C LYS A 234 -13.34 -19.68 23.74
N THR A 235 -13.03 -18.46 24.16
CA THR A 235 -13.24 -17.25 23.35
C THR A 235 -11.95 -16.87 22.64
N VAL A 236 -11.97 -16.94 21.31
CA VAL A 236 -10.87 -16.53 20.43
C VAL A 236 -11.27 -15.23 19.74
N CYS A 237 -10.46 -14.20 19.92
CA CYS A 237 -10.65 -12.95 19.18
C CYS A 237 -9.58 -12.78 18.11
N TYR A 238 -10.01 -12.46 16.89
CA TYR A 238 -9.14 -11.89 15.90
C TYR A 238 -8.59 -10.54 16.42
N VAL A 239 -7.34 -10.20 16.11
CA VAL A 239 -6.72 -8.93 16.53
C VAL A 239 -7.53 -7.71 16.10
N ASN A 240 -8.34 -7.81 15.05
CA ASN A 240 -9.29 -6.81 14.57
C ASN A 240 -10.51 -6.71 15.50
N THR A 241 -10.27 -6.38 16.77
CA THR A 241 -11.23 -6.16 17.86
C THR A 241 -10.74 -5.01 18.72
N THR A 242 -11.58 -4.38 19.53
CA THR A 242 -11.09 -3.35 20.47
C THR A 242 -10.20 -3.94 21.56
N ALA A 243 -9.37 -3.10 22.20
CA ALA A 243 -8.66 -3.49 23.43
C ALA A 243 -9.61 -4.06 24.50
N GLU A 244 -10.82 -3.50 24.62
CA GLU A 244 -11.83 -3.95 25.56
C GLU A 244 -12.30 -5.37 25.25
N THR A 245 -12.66 -5.67 24.00
CA THR A 245 -13.02 -7.04 23.60
C THR A 245 -11.90 -8.03 23.90
N LYS A 246 -10.64 -7.67 23.60
CA LYS A 246 -9.48 -8.54 23.88
C LYS A 246 -9.36 -8.88 25.37
N ALA A 247 -9.72 -7.96 26.27
CA ALA A 247 -9.70 -8.19 27.72
C ALA A 247 -10.71 -9.26 28.19
N HIS A 248 -11.69 -9.59 27.36
CA HIS A 248 -12.71 -10.61 27.63
C HIS A 248 -12.46 -11.94 26.90
N CYS A 249 -11.33 -12.09 26.21
CA CYS A 249 -11.02 -13.27 25.40
C CYS A 249 -9.94 -14.15 26.03
N ASP A 250 -9.97 -15.46 25.73
CA ASP A 250 -8.97 -16.41 26.20
C ASP A 250 -7.63 -16.26 25.45
N VAL A 251 -7.69 -15.99 24.14
CA VAL A 251 -6.52 -15.86 23.25
C VAL A 251 -6.85 -15.00 22.03
N CYS A 252 -5.86 -14.26 21.53
CA CYS A 252 -5.96 -13.55 20.25
C CYS A 252 -5.50 -14.44 19.08
N CYS A 253 -5.91 -14.13 17.86
CA CYS A 253 -5.35 -14.70 16.64
C CYS A 253 -5.26 -13.65 15.52
N THR A 254 -4.61 -14.02 14.42
CA THR A 254 -4.60 -13.27 13.16
C THR A 254 -5.06 -14.15 12.01
N SER A 255 -5.29 -13.60 10.82
CA SER A 255 -5.57 -14.41 9.62
C SER A 255 -4.43 -15.37 9.27
N ALA A 256 -3.21 -15.13 9.76
CA ALA A 256 -2.05 -16.00 9.53
C ALA A 256 -2.03 -17.25 10.42
N ASN A 257 -2.55 -17.18 11.65
CA ASN A 257 -2.42 -18.25 12.64
C ASN A 257 -3.75 -18.70 13.29
N ALA A 258 -4.90 -18.19 12.86
CA ALA A 258 -6.20 -18.54 13.46
C ALA A 258 -6.48 -20.04 13.51
N VAL A 259 -6.19 -20.77 12.42
CA VAL A 259 -6.39 -22.23 12.37
C VAL A 259 -5.49 -22.94 13.38
N GLU A 260 -4.22 -22.56 13.46
CA GLU A 260 -3.26 -23.16 14.39
C GLU A 260 -3.60 -22.88 15.85
N ILE A 261 -3.94 -21.63 16.18
CA ILE A 261 -4.40 -21.23 17.51
C ILE A 261 -5.61 -22.07 17.93
N VAL A 262 -6.63 -22.16 17.08
CA VAL A 262 -7.86 -22.88 17.42
C VAL A 262 -7.64 -24.39 17.53
N LYS A 263 -6.79 -24.97 16.67
CA LYS A 263 -6.41 -26.38 16.72
C LYS A 263 -5.75 -26.73 18.06
N ASN A 264 -4.86 -25.88 18.55
CA ASN A 264 -4.07 -26.12 19.76
C ASN A 264 -4.83 -25.81 21.07
N LEU A 265 -6.02 -25.20 21.00
CA LEU A 265 -6.84 -24.99 22.18
C LEU A 265 -7.49 -26.28 22.66
N ASP A 266 -7.35 -26.57 23.96
CA ASP A 266 -8.06 -27.65 24.64
C ASP A 266 -9.51 -27.24 24.95
N ALA A 267 -10.30 -27.12 23.89
CA ALA A 267 -11.74 -26.87 23.95
C ALA A 267 -12.43 -27.41 22.69
N LYS A 268 -13.63 -27.96 22.84
CA LYS A 268 -14.46 -28.42 21.72
C LYS A 268 -15.25 -27.28 21.10
N GLN A 269 -15.76 -26.37 21.93
CA GLN A 269 -16.54 -25.21 21.50
C GLN A 269 -15.66 -23.96 21.52
N ILE A 270 -15.78 -23.13 20.49
CA ILE A 270 -14.98 -21.92 20.32
C ILE A 270 -15.91 -20.77 19.94
N ILE A 271 -16.01 -19.75 20.79
CA ILE A 271 -16.60 -18.47 20.39
C ILE A 271 -15.54 -17.73 19.58
N PHE A 272 -15.85 -17.37 18.34
CA PHE A 272 -14.89 -16.73 17.44
C PHE A 272 -15.34 -15.33 17.03
N LEU A 273 -14.52 -14.32 17.34
CA LEU A 273 -14.83 -12.90 17.14
C LEU A 273 -13.86 -12.20 16.17
N PRO A 274 -14.26 -11.09 15.53
CA PRO A 274 -15.63 -10.71 15.23
C PRO A 274 -16.07 -11.26 13.86
N ASP A 275 -15.12 -11.73 13.04
CA ASP A 275 -15.33 -11.97 11.62
C ASP A 275 -15.88 -13.38 11.38
N LYS A 276 -17.13 -13.45 10.92
CA LYS A 276 -17.80 -14.72 10.62
C LYS A 276 -17.17 -15.48 9.48
N ASN A 277 -16.55 -14.80 8.52
CA ASN A 277 -15.94 -15.46 7.35
C ASN A 277 -14.66 -16.20 7.77
N LEU A 278 -13.81 -15.57 8.57
CA LEU A 278 -12.63 -16.19 9.17
C LEU A 278 -13.05 -17.34 10.11
N ALA A 279 -14.11 -17.15 10.90
CA ALA A 279 -14.66 -18.21 11.74
C ALA A 279 -15.12 -19.43 10.91
N ASN A 280 -15.84 -19.19 9.81
CA ASN A 280 -16.28 -20.24 8.88
C ASN A 280 -15.11 -20.92 8.17
N TYR A 281 -14.09 -20.14 7.80
CA TYR A 281 -12.84 -20.70 7.24
C TYR A 281 -12.16 -21.62 8.25
N VAL A 282 -12.01 -21.19 9.51
CA VAL A 282 -11.45 -22.03 10.59
C VAL A 282 -12.30 -23.29 10.80
N GLN A 283 -13.63 -23.16 10.83
CA GLN A 283 -14.55 -24.30 10.95
C GLN A 283 -14.36 -25.31 9.81
N SER A 284 -14.14 -24.84 8.57
CA SER A 284 -13.91 -25.71 7.40
C SER A 284 -12.59 -26.50 7.50
N LYS A 285 -11.61 -26.00 8.27
CA LYS A 285 -10.31 -26.66 8.48
C LYS A 285 -10.28 -27.57 9.69
N LEU A 286 -11.18 -27.36 10.66
CA LEU A 286 -11.24 -28.06 11.93
C LEU A 286 -12.66 -28.61 12.19
N PRO A 287 -13.12 -29.62 11.42
CA PRO A 287 -14.47 -30.17 11.56
C PRO A 287 -14.75 -30.81 12.93
N GLU A 288 -13.71 -31.13 13.70
CA GLU A 288 -13.80 -31.65 15.07
C GLU A 288 -14.08 -30.58 16.13
N LYS A 289 -13.92 -29.29 15.79
CA LYS A 289 -14.25 -28.15 16.64
C LYS A 289 -15.62 -27.61 16.26
N GLN A 290 -16.37 -27.13 17.25
CA GLN A 290 -17.60 -26.36 17.04
C GLN A 290 -17.29 -24.88 17.15
N ILE A 291 -17.23 -24.19 16.02
CA ILE A 291 -17.00 -22.74 15.96
C ILE A 291 -18.35 -22.02 16.03
N ILE A 292 -18.46 -21.09 16.96
CA ILE A 292 -19.64 -20.26 17.21
C ILE A 292 -19.27 -18.83 16.78
N PRO A 293 -19.59 -18.44 15.53
CA PRO A 293 -19.14 -17.17 14.98
C PRO A 293 -19.92 -15.99 15.57
N TRP A 294 -19.22 -14.88 15.80
CA TRP A 294 -19.84 -13.56 15.90
C TRP A 294 -20.31 -13.10 14.52
N ASP A 295 -21.42 -12.38 14.42
CA ASP A 295 -21.96 -11.90 13.15
C ASP A 295 -21.32 -10.57 12.67
N GLY A 296 -20.00 -10.46 12.81
CA GLY A 296 -19.22 -9.36 12.25
C GLY A 296 -18.62 -9.74 10.90
N PHE A 297 -18.22 -8.74 10.12
CA PHE A 297 -17.59 -8.96 8.82
C PHE A 297 -16.76 -7.76 8.35
N CYS A 298 -15.72 -8.02 7.56
CA CYS A 298 -14.99 -6.96 6.89
C CYS A 298 -15.74 -6.49 5.64
N TYR A 299 -16.12 -5.21 5.58
CA TYR A 299 -16.82 -4.64 4.41
C TYR A 299 -15.96 -4.64 3.13
N VAL A 300 -14.63 -4.72 3.24
CA VAL A 300 -13.71 -4.69 2.09
C VAL A 300 -13.74 -6.05 1.38
N HIS A 301 -13.58 -7.13 2.15
CA HIS A 301 -13.57 -8.50 1.66
C HIS A 301 -14.97 -9.01 1.33
N SER A 302 -15.99 -8.63 2.13
CA SER A 302 -17.38 -9.02 1.88
C SER A 302 -17.98 -8.37 0.62
N LYS A 303 -17.35 -7.33 0.07
CA LYS A 303 -17.74 -6.69 -1.20
C LYS A 303 -17.12 -7.34 -2.43
N ILE A 304 -16.26 -8.34 -2.26
CA ILE A 304 -15.67 -9.07 -3.39
C ILE A 304 -16.77 -9.95 -3.99
N LEU A 305 -17.19 -9.61 -5.21
CA LEU A 305 -18.25 -10.31 -5.91
C LEU A 305 -17.69 -11.51 -6.67
N ILE A 306 -18.36 -12.66 -6.56
CA ILE A 306 -17.99 -13.87 -7.28
C ILE A 306 -17.90 -13.65 -8.80
N GLU A 307 -18.76 -12.80 -9.36
CA GLU A 307 -18.74 -12.48 -10.79
C GLU A 307 -17.49 -11.72 -11.22
N LYS A 308 -16.92 -10.87 -10.35
CA LYS A 308 -15.62 -10.24 -10.62
C LYS A 308 -14.50 -11.27 -10.63
N LEU A 309 -14.55 -12.24 -9.73
CA LEU A 309 -13.56 -13.31 -9.68
C LEU A 309 -13.64 -14.22 -10.90
N LYS A 310 -14.85 -14.64 -11.31
CA LYS A 310 -15.09 -15.42 -12.53
C LYS A 310 -14.56 -14.69 -13.76
N LYS A 311 -14.92 -13.41 -13.93
CA LYS A 311 -14.40 -12.58 -15.02
C LYS A 311 -12.88 -12.44 -14.97
N GLY A 312 -12.29 -12.32 -13.79
CA GLY A 312 -10.83 -12.32 -13.62
C GLY A 312 -10.20 -13.61 -14.15
N LYS A 313 -10.77 -14.78 -13.80
CA LYS A 313 -10.30 -16.09 -14.28
C LYS A 313 -10.50 -16.25 -15.79
N GLU A 314 -11.57 -15.71 -16.36
CA GLU A 314 -11.81 -15.70 -17.82
C GLU A 314 -10.77 -14.86 -18.55
N LEU A 315 -10.41 -13.69 -18.01
CA LEU A 315 -9.39 -12.80 -18.60
C LEU A 315 -7.96 -13.31 -18.40
N HIS A 316 -7.72 -14.07 -17.33
CA HIS A 316 -6.41 -14.56 -16.92
C HIS A 316 -6.49 -16.06 -16.54
N PRO A 317 -6.67 -16.96 -17.52
CA PRO A 317 -6.92 -18.38 -17.26
C PRO A 317 -5.75 -19.10 -16.56
N ASP A 318 -4.53 -18.61 -16.75
CA ASP A 318 -3.32 -19.18 -16.12
C ASP A 318 -3.03 -18.58 -14.74
N ALA A 319 -3.80 -17.59 -14.29
CA ALA A 319 -3.55 -16.90 -13.04
C ALA A 319 -4.01 -17.70 -11.82
N LYS A 320 -3.15 -17.82 -10.81
CA LYS A 320 -3.49 -18.43 -9.53
C LYS A 320 -4.35 -17.50 -8.68
N VAL A 321 -5.45 -18.02 -8.14
CA VAL A 321 -6.38 -17.26 -7.29
C VAL A 321 -5.91 -17.35 -5.84
N VAL A 322 -5.54 -16.20 -5.26
CA VAL A 322 -5.10 -16.09 -3.86
C VAL A 322 -6.07 -15.22 -3.09
N VAL A 323 -6.63 -15.77 -2.01
CA VAL A 323 -7.78 -15.19 -1.30
C VAL A 323 -7.44 -14.96 0.17
N HIS A 324 -7.91 -13.84 0.73
CA HIS A 324 -7.83 -13.61 2.18
C HIS A 324 -8.97 -14.36 2.91
N PRO A 325 -8.75 -14.98 4.07
CA PRO A 325 -9.78 -15.76 4.77
C PRO A 325 -10.94 -14.93 5.36
N GLU A 326 -10.91 -13.60 5.26
CA GLU A 326 -12.05 -12.71 5.58
C GLU A 326 -13.08 -12.65 4.43
N CYS A 327 -12.79 -13.25 3.26
CA CYS A 327 -13.71 -13.32 2.15
C CYS A 327 -14.85 -14.31 2.41
N PRO A 328 -16.05 -14.11 1.83
CA PRO A 328 -17.12 -15.09 1.88
C PRO A 328 -16.69 -16.48 1.40
N MET A 329 -17.30 -17.55 1.91
CA MET A 329 -16.94 -18.93 1.55
C MET A 329 -17.04 -19.19 0.03
N GLU A 330 -18.01 -18.60 -0.66
CA GLU A 330 -18.13 -18.71 -2.12
C GLU A 330 -16.90 -18.18 -2.89
N ILE A 331 -16.17 -17.23 -2.31
CA ILE A 331 -14.90 -16.71 -2.87
C ILE A 331 -13.75 -17.63 -2.46
N ILE A 332 -13.71 -18.06 -1.20
CA ILE A 332 -12.69 -18.97 -0.65
C ILE A 332 -12.65 -20.29 -1.42
N GLU A 333 -13.81 -20.83 -1.79
CA GLU A 333 -13.94 -22.10 -2.53
C GLU A 333 -13.37 -22.02 -3.95
N GLN A 334 -13.15 -20.82 -4.49
CA GLN A 334 -12.53 -20.61 -5.81
C GLN A 334 -11.00 -20.45 -5.74
N ALA A 335 -10.42 -20.43 -4.54
CA ALA A 335 -9.02 -20.13 -4.31
C ALA A 335 -8.10 -21.31 -4.63
N ASP A 336 -6.98 -21.04 -5.28
CA ASP A 336 -5.83 -21.94 -5.29
C ASP A 336 -5.09 -21.89 -3.94
N HIS A 337 -5.10 -20.73 -3.27
CA HIS A 337 -4.43 -20.54 -1.98
C HIS A 337 -5.16 -19.52 -1.09
N VAL A 338 -5.29 -19.82 0.20
CA VAL A 338 -5.97 -18.95 1.18
C VAL A 338 -5.00 -18.59 2.30
N THR A 339 -4.71 -17.30 2.47
CA THR A 339 -3.67 -16.86 3.41
C THR A 339 -3.78 -15.38 3.83
N SER A 340 -3.06 -14.97 4.88
CA SER A 340 -2.85 -13.56 5.25
C SER A 340 -2.07 -12.79 4.18
N THR A 341 -2.02 -11.47 4.28
CA THR A 341 -1.32 -10.61 3.31
C THR A 341 0.17 -10.92 3.17
N SER A 342 0.88 -11.14 4.28
CA SER A 342 2.30 -11.52 4.22
C SER A 342 2.46 -12.93 3.65
N GLY A 343 1.55 -13.86 3.95
CA GLY A 343 1.56 -15.16 3.28
C GLY A 343 1.26 -15.09 1.78
N MET A 344 0.51 -14.08 1.29
CA MET A 344 0.36 -13.86 -0.16
C MET A 344 1.69 -13.49 -0.81
N ILE A 345 2.52 -12.67 -0.13
CA ILE A 345 3.86 -12.31 -0.62
C ILE A 345 4.75 -13.56 -0.66
N THR A 346 4.75 -14.35 0.41
CA THR A 346 5.53 -15.59 0.48
C THR A 346 5.11 -16.57 -0.63
N TYR A 347 3.82 -16.83 -0.76
CA TYR A 347 3.29 -17.70 -1.82
C TYR A 347 3.65 -17.21 -3.22
N ALA A 348 3.57 -15.89 -3.47
CA ALA A 348 3.95 -15.32 -4.75
C ALA A 348 5.46 -15.47 -5.04
N LYS A 349 6.32 -15.43 -4.03
CA LYS A 349 7.77 -15.65 -4.18
C LYS A 349 8.11 -17.13 -4.46
N GLU A 350 7.41 -18.04 -3.81
CA GLU A 350 7.69 -19.49 -3.86
C GLU A 350 7.00 -20.21 -5.03
N SER A 351 5.86 -19.71 -5.50
CA SER A 351 5.12 -20.31 -6.62
C SER A 351 5.86 -20.13 -7.95
N ASP A 352 5.76 -21.08 -8.87
CA ASP A 352 6.27 -20.92 -10.24
C ASP A 352 5.32 -20.14 -11.16
N ALA A 353 4.09 -19.85 -10.71
CA ALA A 353 3.11 -19.12 -11.51
C ALA A 353 3.58 -17.70 -11.81
N GLN A 354 3.23 -17.19 -13.00
CA GLN A 354 3.59 -15.85 -13.46
C GLN A 354 2.48 -14.82 -13.23
N GLU A 355 1.25 -15.28 -13.05
CA GLU A 355 0.06 -14.45 -12.95
C GLU A 355 -0.77 -14.85 -11.72
N PHE A 356 -1.31 -13.87 -11.00
CA PHE A 356 -2.10 -14.08 -9.78
C PHE A 356 -3.32 -13.16 -9.77
N ILE A 357 -4.47 -13.73 -9.41
CA ILE A 357 -5.67 -12.96 -9.08
C ILE A 357 -5.75 -12.86 -7.55
N ILE A 358 -5.74 -11.64 -7.04
CA ILE A 358 -5.64 -11.33 -5.62
C ILE A 358 -6.99 -10.83 -5.10
N ALA A 359 -7.61 -11.60 -4.21
CA ALA A 359 -8.87 -11.28 -3.54
C ALA A 359 -8.62 -10.83 -2.10
N THR A 360 -8.18 -9.57 -1.96
CA THR A 360 -8.04 -8.87 -0.67
C THR A 360 -8.20 -7.36 -0.89
N GLU A 361 -7.71 -6.49 0.01
CA GLU A 361 -7.63 -5.04 -0.23
C GLU A 361 -6.78 -4.74 -1.47
N MET A 362 -7.25 -3.78 -2.29
CA MET A 362 -6.62 -3.47 -3.58
C MET A 362 -5.16 -3.02 -3.46
N GLY A 363 -4.80 -2.30 -2.39
CA GLY A 363 -3.44 -1.81 -2.14
C GLY A 363 -2.38 -2.90 -1.95
N MET A 364 -2.81 -4.16 -1.82
CA MET A 364 -1.91 -5.31 -1.78
C MET A 364 -1.20 -5.52 -3.13
N ILE A 365 -1.79 -5.08 -4.24
CA ILE A 365 -1.18 -5.24 -5.57
C ILE A 365 0.14 -4.49 -5.65
N GLU A 366 0.19 -3.24 -5.20
CA GLU A 366 1.42 -2.45 -5.21
C GLU A 366 2.48 -3.10 -4.31
N ARG A 367 2.09 -3.64 -3.15
CA ARG A 367 3.00 -4.35 -2.25
C ARG A 367 3.59 -5.60 -2.92
N LEU A 368 2.75 -6.42 -3.56
CA LEU A 368 3.16 -7.62 -4.29
C LEU A 368 4.05 -7.28 -5.48
N GLN A 369 3.72 -6.22 -6.22
CA GLN A 369 4.51 -5.77 -7.36
C GLN A 369 5.90 -5.27 -6.95
N ILE A 370 6.03 -4.60 -5.80
CA ILE A 370 7.33 -4.19 -5.25
C ILE A 370 8.16 -5.41 -4.84
N GLU A 371 7.55 -6.38 -4.17
CA GLU A 371 8.25 -7.55 -3.61
C GLU A 371 8.57 -8.63 -4.67
N VAL A 372 7.79 -8.69 -5.75
CA VAL A 372 7.91 -9.71 -6.80
C VAL A 372 7.70 -9.07 -8.19
N PRO A 373 8.63 -8.19 -8.64
CA PRO A 373 8.42 -7.31 -9.78
C PRO A 373 8.27 -8.01 -11.14
N ASN A 374 8.70 -9.26 -11.25
CA ASN A 374 8.65 -10.01 -12.51
C ASN A 374 7.32 -10.73 -12.75
N LYS A 375 6.39 -10.67 -11.79
CA LYS A 375 5.08 -11.35 -11.86
C LYS A 375 3.96 -10.34 -12.01
N LYS A 376 2.82 -10.82 -12.50
CA LYS A 376 1.62 -9.99 -12.71
C LYS A 376 0.58 -10.29 -11.65
N PHE A 377 -0.01 -9.22 -11.11
CA PHE A 377 -1.03 -9.29 -10.07
C PHE A 377 -2.28 -8.52 -10.50
N TYR A 378 -3.43 -9.17 -10.40
CA TYR A 378 -4.72 -8.64 -10.78
C TYR A 378 -5.65 -8.57 -9.57
N SER A 379 -6.18 -7.38 -9.24
CA SER A 379 -7.10 -7.26 -8.11
C SER A 379 -8.53 -7.54 -8.51
N VAL A 380 -9.25 -8.31 -7.68
CA VAL A 380 -10.72 -8.35 -7.65
C VAL A 380 -11.29 -7.69 -6.39
N GLY A 381 -10.40 -7.04 -5.63
CA GLY A 381 -10.63 -6.43 -4.34
C GLY A 381 -11.29 -5.06 -4.36
N SER A 382 -11.42 -4.49 -3.17
CA SER A 382 -11.86 -3.11 -2.96
C SER A 382 -10.89 -2.35 -2.05
N VAL A 383 -11.07 -1.03 -1.93
CA VAL A 383 -10.19 -0.17 -1.13
C VAL A 383 -10.69 -0.09 0.31
N CYS A 384 -9.78 -0.27 1.28
CA CYS A 384 -10.06 0.03 2.68
C CYS A 384 -9.87 1.53 2.94
N ILE A 385 -10.95 2.31 2.94
CA ILE A 385 -10.86 3.77 3.13
C ILE A 385 -10.18 4.17 4.44
N GLN A 386 -10.28 3.31 5.47
CA GLN A 386 -9.75 3.55 6.81
C GLN A 386 -8.23 3.43 6.84
N MET A 387 -7.66 2.43 6.14
CA MET A 387 -6.22 2.32 5.98
C MET A 387 -5.65 3.53 5.22
N LYS A 388 -6.35 4.00 4.18
CA LYS A 388 -5.90 5.13 3.34
C LYS A 388 -6.03 6.51 4.00
N LYS A 389 -6.49 6.60 5.25
CA LYS A 389 -6.51 7.84 6.03
C LYS A 389 -5.12 8.27 6.50
N ASN A 390 -4.16 7.35 6.58
CA ASN A 390 -2.76 7.71 6.85
C ASN A 390 -2.13 8.32 5.59
N THR A 391 -1.52 9.49 5.74
CA THR A 391 -0.82 10.23 4.67
C THR A 391 0.53 10.73 5.17
N LEU A 392 1.43 11.15 4.29
CA LEU A 392 2.72 11.67 4.73
C LEU A 392 2.57 12.94 5.58
N GLU A 393 1.57 13.76 5.28
CA GLU A 393 1.28 14.99 6.01
C GLU A 393 0.88 14.71 7.46
N ASN A 394 -0.07 13.79 7.70
CA ASN A 394 -0.48 13.49 9.06
C ASN A 394 0.55 12.63 9.82
N VAL A 395 1.37 11.83 9.13
CA VAL A 395 2.52 11.17 9.76
C VAL A 395 3.57 12.20 10.21
N LEU A 396 3.87 13.19 9.37
CA LEU A 396 4.78 14.28 9.73
C LEU A 396 4.24 15.05 10.94
N GLU A 397 2.99 15.51 10.87
CA GLU A 397 2.33 16.24 11.97
C GLU A 397 2.31 15.41 13.27
N SER A 398 2.05 14.11 13.13
CA SER A 398 2.03 13.16 14.23
C SER A 398 3.38 13.06 14.94
N LEU A 399 4.48 12.96 14.19
CA LEU A 399 5.82 12.96 14.77
C LEU A 399 6.20 14.31 15.36
N GLU A 400 5.97 15.41 14.64
CA GLU A 400 6.34 16.76 15.10
C GLU A 400 5.70 17.10 16.45
N GLN A 401 4.42 16.75 16.60
CA GLN A 401 3.63 17.09 17.79
C GLN A 401 3.50 15.94 18.79
N GLU A 402 4.08 14.77 18.49
CA GLU A 402 3.93 13.52 19.27
C GLU A 402 2.46 13.17 19.58
N LYS A 403 1.60 13.38 18.58
CA LYS A 403 0.17 13.00 18.59
C LYS A 403 -0.07 12.01 17.46
N HIS A 404 -1.11 11.20 17.43
CA HIS A 404 -2.16 11.06 18.40
C HIS A 404 -1.81 9.88 19.32
N VAL A 405 -1.59 10.16 20.61
CA VAL A 405 -1.13 9.14 21.56
C VAL A 405 -2.24 8.12 21.82
N ILE A 406 -1.90 6.84 21.65
CA ILE A 406 -2.79 5.74 22.00
C ILE A 406 -2.68 5.45 23.49
N GLU A 407 -3.83 5.49 24.15
CA GLU A 407 -3.98 5.13 25.56
C GLU A 407 -4.94 3.95 25.71
N VAL A 408 -4.60 3.05 26.63
CA VAL A 408 -5.44 1.90 27.01
C VAL A 408 -5.45 1.83 28.53
N GLY A 409 -6.65 1.81 29.12
CA GLY A 409 -6.82 1.74 30.57
C GLY A 409 -6.12 0.52 31.18
N GLU A 410 -5.55 0.68 32.37
CA GLU A 410 -4.65 -0.31 32.97
C GLU A 410 -5.28 -1.70 33.13
N ASP A 411 -6.52 -1.77 33.63
CA ASP A 411 -7.24 -3.03 33.81
C ASP A 411 -7.49 -3.77 32.48
N ILE A 412 -7.84 -3.02 31.44
CA ILE A 412 -8.06 -3.56 30.08
C ILE A 412 -6.73 -4.06 29.52
N LYS A 413 -5.66 -3.27 29.67
CA LYS A 413 -4.32 -3.57 29.20
C LYS A 413 -3.80 -4.87 29.79
N ILE A 414 -3.86 -5.03 31.12
CA ILE A 414 -3.40 -6.25 31.81
C ILE A 414 -4.14 -7.50 31.31
N LYS A 415 -5.46 -7.41 31.12
CA LYS A 415 -6.29 -8.54 30.66
C LYS A 415 -6.04 -8.85 29.19
N ALA A 416 -6.10 -7.84 28.31
CA ALA A 416 -5.88 -7.99 26.88
C ALA A 416 -4.46 -8.50 26.55
N LYS A 417 -3.45 -8.09 27.33
CA LYS A 417 -2.08 -8.57 27.18
C LYS A 417 -1.98 -10.09 27.35
N LYS A 418 -2.77 -10.70 28.25
CA LYS A 418 -2.77 -12.17 28.42
C LYS A 418 -3.22 -12.89 27.15
N ALA A 419 -4.24 -12.38 26.47
CA ALA A 419 -4.74 -12.95 25.23
C ALA A 419 -3.74 -12.77 24.08
N LEU A 420 -3.10 -11.59 23.99
CA LEU A 420 -2.08 -11.28 22.99
C LEU A 420 -0.76 -12.07 23.21
N ASP A 421 -0.29 -12.19 24.45
CA ASP A 421 0.94 -12.93 24.76
C ASP A 421 0.80 -14.42 24.37
N LYS A 422 -0.39 -15.01 24.56
CA LYS A 422 -0.67 -16.36 24.08
C LYS A 422 -0.62 -16.45 22.56
N MET A 423 -1.13 -15.45 21.84
CA MET A 423 -1.04 -15.40 20.37
C MET A 423 0.40 -15.33 19.87
N ILE A 424 1.28 -14.60 20.56
CA ILE A 424 2.68 -14.39 20.13
C ILE A 424 3.57 -15.59 20.45
N LYS A 425 3.25 -16.33 21.53
CA LYS A 425 4.01 -17.51 21.98
C LYS A 425 3.71 -18.79 21.19
N ASN A 426 2.57 -18.85 20.52
CA ASN A 426 2.22 -19.89 19.55
C ASN A 426 2.63 -19.40 18.17
#